data_AF-A0A3A6RPD9-F1
#
_entry.id   AF-A0A3A6RPD9-F1
#
_cell.length_a   1.000
_cell.length_b   1.000
_cell.length_c   1.000
_cell.angle_alpha   90.00
_cell.angle_beta   90.00
_cell.angle_gamma   90.00
#
_symmetry.space_group_name_H-M   'P 1'
#
loop_
_entity.id
_entity.type
_entity.pdbx_description
1 polymer ?
#
loop_
_entity_poly.entity_id
_entity_poly.type
_entity_poly.pdbx_seq_one_letter_code
_entity_poly.pdbx_strand_id
1 'polypeptide(L)' 'MSVEIARANMVSGLQKLAEEFASSAAGLAALRNAEGLMDTETAEFIDQLKRASAQLTLLANEAGVAASSQTPTDRPL' A
#
# COMPACT_ATOMS: atom_id res chain seq x y z
N MET A 1 7.80 21.92 9.36
CA MET A 1 8.86 20.91 9.19
C MET A 1 8.52 19.55 9.80
N SER A 2 8.03 19.44 11.06
CA SER A 2 7.70 18.15 11.69
C SER A 2 6.54 17.36 11.04
N VAL A 3 5.49 18.06 10.58
CA VAL A 3 4.30 17.43 9.97
C VAL A 3 4.61 16.79 8.62
N GLU A 4 5.49 17.40 7.83
CA GLU A 4 5.84 16.90 6.50
C GLU A 4 6.72 15.66 6.58
N ILE A 5 7.64 15.61 7.54
CA ILE A 5 8.44 14.41 7.86
C ILE A 5 7.53 13.30 8.39
N ALA A 6 6.58 13.60 9.29
CA ALA A 6 5.63 12.62 9.79
C ALA A 6 4.76 12.03 8.66
N ARG A 7 4.34 12.87 7.71
CA ARG A 7 3.60 12.43 6.52
C ARG A 7 4.45 11.55 5.61
N ALA A 8 5.69 11.95 5.31
CA ALA A 8 6.60 11.14 4.49
C ALA A 8 6.85 9.76 5.11
N ASN A 9 7.03 9.70 6.43
CA ASN A 9 7.17 8.44 7.18
C ASN A 9 5.88 7.60 7.12
N MET A 10 4.71 8.22 7.23
CA MET A 10 3.43 7.53 7.07
C MET A 10 3.26 6.94 5.67
N VAL A 11 3.54 7.72 4.61
CA VAL A 11 3.48 7.26 3.21
C VAL A 11 4.42 6.07 3.00
N SER A 12 5.67 6.17 3.46
CA SER A 12 6.63 5.07 3.36
C SER A 12 6.18 3.84 4.15
N GLY A 13 5.58 4.02 5.33
CA GLY A 13 5.02 2.93 6.13
C GLY A 13 3.86 2.22 5.42
N LEU A 14 2.94 2.98 4.82
CA LEU A 14 1.82 2.43 4.04
C LEU A 14 2.30 1.65 2.81
N GLN A 15 3.32 2.15 2.11
CA GLN A 15 3.93 1.46 0.97
C GLN A 15 4.57 0.14 1.38
N LYS A 16 5.37 0.13 2.46
CA LYS A 16 5.97 -1.10 2.99
C LYS A 16 4.93 -2.13 3.39
N LEU A 17 3.86 -1.69 4.08
CA LEU A 17 2.78 -2.58 4.48
C LEU A 17 2.04 -3.15 3.26
N ALA A 18 1.84 -2.34 2.21
CA ALA A 18 1.25 -2.82 0.96
C ALA A 18 2.12 -3.90 0.29
N GLU A 19 3.44 -3.70 0.25
CA GLU A 19 4.40 -4.67 -0.28
C GLU A 19 4.40 -5.98 0.52
N GLU A 20 4.38 -5.90 1.85
CA GLU A 20 4.30 -7.07 2.73
C GLU A 20 3.03 -7.89 2.44
N PHE A 21 1.88 -7.23 2.30
CA PHE A 21 0.61 -7.91 2.02
C PHE A 21 0.59 -8.54 0.62
N ALA A 22 1.15 -7.86 -0.39
CA ALA A 22 1.30 -8.41 -1.73
C ALA A 22 2.22 -9.65 -1.73
N SER A 23 3.34 -9.58 -1.00
CA SER A 23 4.28 -10.69 -0.83
C SER A 23 3.63 -11.89 -0.14
N SER A 24 2.91 -11.66 0.97
CA SER A 24 2.16 -12.72 1.66
C SER A 24 1.10 -13.36 0.75
N ALA A 25 0.36 -12.56 -0.01
CA ALA A 25 -0.63 -13.08 -0.97
C ALA A 25 0.02 -13.95 -2.06
N ALA A 26 1.17 -13.53 -2.58
CA ALA A 26 1.92 -14.29 -3.58
C ALA A 26 2.48 -15.61 -3.00
N GLY A 27 3.04 -15.57 -1.79
CA GLY A 27 3.54 -16.76 -1.08
C GLY A 27 2.44 -17.78 -0.79
N LEU A 28 1.28 -17.32 -0.30
CA LEU A 28 0.12 -18.18 -0.07
C LEU A 28 -0.43 -18.76 -1.38
N ALA A 29 -0.49 -17.96 -2.45
CA ALA A 29 -0.91 -18.46 -3.76
C ALA A 29 0.02 -19.54 -4.30
N ALA A 30 1.35 -19.37 -4.12
CA ALA A 30 2.33 -20.36 -4.50
C ALA A 30 2.19 -21.66 -3.69
N LEU A 31 2.01 -21.54 -2.37
CA LEU A 31 1.82 -22.69 -1.48
C LEU A 31 0.53 -23.45 -1.83
N ARG A 32 -0.58 -22.74 -1.99
CA ARG A 32 -1.87 -23.31 -2.41
C ARG A 32 -1.74 -24.12 -3.70
N ASN A 33 -1.00 -23.59 -4.67
CA ASN A 33 -0.79 -24.25 -5.96
C ASN A 33 0.14 -25.47 -5.83
N ALA A 34 1.19 -25.37 -5.01
CA ALA A 34 2.13 -26.47 -4.76
C ALA A 34 1.48 -27.64 -4.00
N GLU A 35 0.58 -27.34 -3.05
CA GLU A 35 -0.15 -28.33 -2.28
C GLU A 35 -1.41 -28.85 -2.99
N GLY A 36 -1.76 -28.29 -4.16
CA GLY A 36 -2.97 -28.67 -4.90
C GLY A 36 -4.26 -28.33 -4.16
N LEU A 37 -4.21 -27.36 -3.25
CA LEU A 37 -5.35 -26.93 -2.47
C LEU A 37 -6.32 -26.15 -3.36
N MET A 38 -7.53 -26.71 -3.54
CA MET A 38 -8.63 -26.05 -4.26
C MET A 38 -9.64 -25.40 -3.31
N ASP A 39 -9.22 -25.12 -2.07
CA ASP A 39 -10.11 -24.53 -1.09
C ASP A 39 -10.44 -23.07 -1.47
N THR A 40 -11.69 -22.70 -1.26
CA THR A 40 -12.25 -21.39 -1.60
C THR A 40 -11.84 -20.34 -0.57
N GLU A 41 -11.69 -20.76 0.70
CA GLU A 41 -11.37 -19.88 1.82
C GLU A 41 -9.98 -19.24 1.68
N THR A 42 -8.95 -20.03 1.34
CA THR A 42 -7.60 -19.54 1.08
C THR A 42 -7.56 -18.65 -0.16
N ALA A 43 -8.32 -19.00 -1.21
CA ALA A 43 -8.43 -18.15 -2.39
C ALA A 43 -9.03 -16.78 -2.05
N GLU A 44 -10.12 -16.76 -1.27
CA GLU A 44 -10.75 -15.54 -0.79
C GLU A 44 -9.81 -14.72 0.10
N PHE A 45 -9.08 -15.38 1.00
CA PHE A 45 -8.10 -14.71 1.87
C PHE A 45 -6.94 -14.09 1.07
N ILE A 46 -6.41 -14.80 0.08
CA ILE A 46 -5.41 -14.26 -0.86
C ILE A 46 -5.94 -13.02 -1.57
N ASP A 47 -7.20 -13.04 -2.02
CA ASP A 47 -7.81 -11.90 -2.69
C ASP A 47 -8.12 -10.73 -1.75
N GLN A 48 -8.42 -11.01 -0.47
CA GLN A 48 -8.50 -9.97 0.56
C GLN A 48 -7.15 -9.30 0.79
N LEU A 49 -6.04 -10.06 0.88
CA LEU A 49 -4.69 -9.51 1.02
C LEU A 49 -4.30 -8.63 -0.18
N LYS A 50 -4.59 -9.07 -1.41
CA LYS A 50 -4.36 -8.25 -2.61
C LYS A 50 -5.16 -6.95 -2.59
N ARG A 51 -6.43 -7.01 -2.20
CA ARG A 51 -7.29 -5.81 -2.09
C ARG A 51 -6.77 -4.85 -1.03
N ALA A 52 -6.37 -5.35 0.14
CA ALA A 52 -5.80 -4.54 1.20
C ALA A 52 -4.48 -3.88 0.76
N SER A 53 -3.59 -4.62 0.09
CA SER A 53 -2.36 -4.06 -0.52
C SER A 53 -2.66 -2.93 -1.51
N ALA A 54 -3.65 -3.12 -2.39
CA ALA A 54 -4.05 -2.08 -3.34
C ALA A 54 -4.63 -0.83 -2.64
N GLN A 55 -5.45 -1.01 -1.61
CA GLN A 55 -6.01 0.08 -0.82
C GLN A 55 -4.94 0.88 -0.07
N LEU A 56 -3.95 0.19 0.53
CA LEU A 56 -2.82 0.83 1.19
C LEU A 56 -1.97 1.63 0.20
N THR A 57 -1.76 1.11 -1.01
CA THR A 57 -1.05 1.82 -2.08
C THR A 57 -1.78 3.08 -2.52
N LEU A 58 -3.11 3.01 -2.71
CA LEU A 58 -3.93 4.18 -3.04
C LEU A 58 -3.85 5.24 -1.93
N LEU A 59 -4.01 4.83 -0.67
CA LEU A 59 -3.92 5.74 0.47
C LEU A 59 -2.54 6.42 0.56
N ALA A 60 -1.47 5.67 0.33
CA ALA A 60 -0.11 6.21 0.29
C ALA A 60 0.06 7.25 -0.82
N ASN A 61 -0.48 6.98 -2.01
CA ASN A 61 -0.44 7.90 -3.15
C ASN A 61 -1.24 9.18 -2.88
N GLU A 62 -2.45 9.07 -2.33
CA GLU A 62 -3.28 10.22 -1.95
C GLU A 62 -2.59 11.09 -0.90
N ALA A 63 -2.01 10.47 0.13
CA ALA A 63 -1.25 11.17 1.16
C ALA A 63 0.03 11.84 0.60
N GLY A 64 0.66 11.24 -0.41
CA GLY A 64 1.83 11.80 -1.11
C GLY A 64 1.50 12.98 -2.02
N VAL A 65 0.44 12.90 -2.82
CA VAL A 65 0.00 13.97 -3.75
C VAL A 65 -0.38 15.25 -3.03
N ALA A 66 -0.98 15.13 -1.84
CA ALA A 66 -1.33 16.28 -1.00
C ALA A 66 -0.11 17.09 -0.51
N ALA A 67 1.13 16.59 -0.65
CA ALA A 67 2.34 17.34 -0.33
C ALA A 67 2.86 18.18 -1.52
N SER A 68 2.70 17.68 -2.75
CA SER A 68 3.25 18.33 -3.97
C SER A 68 2.46 19.56 -4.45
N SER A 69 1.28 19.81 -3.87
CA SER A 69 0.36 20.89 -4.28
C SER A 69 0.58 22.20 -3.51
N GLN A 70 1.58 22.28 -2.64
CA GLN A 70 1.91 23.47 -1.84
C GLN A 70 3.17 24.17 -2.36
N THR A 71 3.18 24.62 -3.62
CA THR A 71 4.13 25.66 -4.05
C THR A 71 3.63 27.02 -3.53
N PRO A 72 4.40 27.75 -2.69
CA PRO A 72 3.98 29.06 -2.21
C PRO A 72 3.94 30.02 -3.40
N THR A 73 2.73 30.38 -3.79
CA THR A 73 2.48 31.42 -4.79
C THR A 73 2.54 32.75 -4.06
N ASP A 74 3.74 33.24 -3.76
CA ASP A 74 3.91 34.61 -3.28
C ASP A 74 5.28 35.16 -3.69
N ARG A 75 5.27 35.88 -4.81
CA ARG A 75 6.37 36.78 -5.20
C ARG A 75 5.73 38.07 -5.70
N PRO A 76 5.64 39.13 -4.88
CA PRO A 76 5.30 40.44 -5.38
C PRO A 76 6.50 41.05 -6.11
N LEU A 77 6.21 41.72 -7.25
CA LEU A 77 7.11 42.63 -7.96
C LEU A 77 7.17 43.98 -7.24
#